data_AF-A0A6A3MW72-F1
#
_entry.id   AF-A0A6A3MW72-F1
#
_cell.length_a   1.000
_cell.length_b   1.000
_cell.length_c   1.000
_cell.angle_alpha   90.00
_cell.angle_beta   90.00
_cell.angle_gamma   90.00
#
_symmetry.space_group_name_H-M   'P 1'
#
loop_
_entity.id
_entity.type
_entity.pdbx_description
1 polymer ?
#
loop_
_entity_poly.entity_id
_entity_poly.type
_entity_poly.pdbx_seq_one_letter_code
_entity_poly.pdbx_strand_id
1 'polypeptide(L)'
;MSDSVIYTAINLTDGFYQILMRESDIPLTAVSTPSVMLWEWLVMPQGLKNAPATFNRLVSYVLRLLRAFAPSYFDGIFVHSRAEDGLSAVDVHLRHLRKVFEKMRKNKLYGNLKKCVFLRRKFRC
;
A
#
# COMPACT_ATOMS: atom_id res chain seq x y z
N MET A 1 26.77 -15.93 -13.39
CA MET A 1 25.63 -16.24 -12.50
C MET A 1 24.51 -15.32 -12.93
N SER A 2 23.36 -15.85 -13.34
CA SER A 2 22.27 -15.03 -13.87
C SER A 2 21.77 -14.05 -12.82
N ASP A 3 21.68 -12.77 -13.20
CA ASP A 3 21.14 -11.67 -12.41
C ASP A 3 19.65 -11.92 -12.10
N SER A 4 19.37 -12.75 -11.10
CA SER A 4 18.01 -13.15 -10.76
C SER A 4 17.36 -12.09 -9.88
N VAL A 5 16.36 -11.40 -10.41
CA VAL A 5 15.54 -10.44 -9.65
C VAL A 5 14.43 -11.17 -8.91
N ILE A 6 14.24 -10.83 -7.63
CA ILE A 6 13.16 -11.32 -6.78
C ILE A 6 12.14 -10.21 -6.59
N TYR A 7 10.87 -10.58 -6.67
CA TYR A 7 9.73 -9.68 -6.58
C TYR A 7 8.79 -10.09 -5.45
N THR A 8 8.19 -9.08 -4.82
CA THR A 8 7.04 -9.21 -3.94
C THR A 8 6.02 -8.14 -4.31
N ALA A 9 4.75 -8.52 -4.42
CA ALA A 9 3.62 -7.60 -4.50
C ALA A 9 2.87 -7.62 -3.18
N ILE A 10 2.76 -6.47 -2.53
CA ILE A 10 1.94 -6.27 -1.33
C ILE A 10 0.69 -5.54 -1.78
N ASN A 11 -0.47 -6.16 -1.62
CA ASN A 11 -1.75 -5.53 -1.90
C ASN A 11 -2.32 -4.94 -0.60
N LEU A 12 -2.71 -3.66 -0.59
CA LEU A 12 -3.24 -2.97 0.58
C LEU A 12 -4.73 -3.32 0.79
N THR A 13 -5.10 -3.66 2.03
CA THR A 13 -6.49 -4.00 2.38
C THR A 13 -7.35 -2.76 2.34
N ASP A 14 -8.45 -2.74 1.56
CA ASP A 14 -9.49 -1.72 1.76
C ASP A 14 -8.95 -0.28 1.82
N GLY A 15 -8.00 0.04 0.92
CA GLY A 15 -7.04 1.13 1.10
C GLY A 15 -7.63 2.49 1.45
N PHE A 16 -8.78 2.85 0.87
CA PHE A 16 -9.44 4.13 1.16
C PHE A 16 -9.88 4.23 2.62
N TYR A 17 -10.43 3.15 3.17
CA TYR A 17 -10.89 3.11 4.55
C TYR A 17 -9.75 3.16 5.59
N GLN A 18 -8.47 3.11 5.15
CA GLN A 18 -7.32 3.36 6.02
C GLN A 18 -6.99 4.85 6.20
N ILE A 19 -7.63 5.73 5.42
CA ILE A 19 -7.38 7.19 5.47
C ILE A 19 -8.48 7.85 6.28
N LEU A 20 -8.10 8.59 7.34
CA LEU A 20 -9.03 9.42 8.10
C LEU A 20 -9.55 10.57 7.25
N MET A 21 -10.86 10.82 7.34
CA MET A 21 -11.42 12.07 6.84
C MET A 21 -10.92 13.24 7.70
N ARG A 22 -10.74 14.40 7.07
CA ARG A 22 -10.55 15.64 7.82
C ARG A 22 -11.85 15.93 8.56
N GLU A 23 -11.76 16.32 9.84
CA GLU A 23 -12.94 16.54 10.69
C GLU A 23 -13.97 17.50 10.07
N SER A 24 -13.52 18.58 9.43
CA SER A 24 -14.41 19.54 8.74
C SER A 24 -15.16 18.95 7.54
N ASP A 25 -14.66 17.86 6.97
CA ASP A 25 -15.18 17.25 5.74
C ASP A 25 -16.05 16.02 6.04
N ILE A 26 -16.07 15.54 7.30
CA ILE A 26 -16.89 14.39 7.74
C ILE A 26 -18.38 14.60 7.41
N PRO A 27 -19.00 15.76 7.69
CA PRO A 27 -20.42 15.97 7.39
C PRO A 27 -20.76 15.92 5.89
N LEU A 28 -19.78 16.16 5.01
CA LEU A 28 -19.96 16.06 3.55
C LEU A 28 -20.10 14.62 3.07
N THR A 29 -19.79 13.65 3.93
CA THR A 29 -19.89 12.21 3.62
C THR A 29 -21.20 11.59 4.10
N ALA A 30 -22.14 12.40 4.61
CA ALA A 30 -23.38 11.92 5.18
C ALA A 30 -24.19 11.07 4.17
N VAL A 31 -24.66 9.91 4.63
CA VAL A 31 -25.55 9.02 3.89
C VAL A 31 -26.78 8.70 4.74
N SER A 32 -27.94 8.59 4.08
CA SER A 32 -29.20 8.23 4.74
C SER A 32 -29.51 6.74 4.55
N THR A 33 -29.91 6.06 5.63
CA THR A 33 -30.48 4.72 5.53
C THR A 33 -31.99 4.78 5.25
N PRO A 34 -32.63 3.69 4.78
CA PRO A 34 -34.09 3.63 4.61
C PRO A 34 -34.91 3.93 5.88
N SER A 35 -34.29 3.78 7.05
CA SER A 35 -34.87 4.16 8.35
C SER A 35 -34.76 5.66 8.68
N VAL A 36 -34.38 6.50 7.71
CA VAL A 36 -34.20 7.96 7.83
C VAL A 36 -33.00 8.38 8.72
N MET A 37 -32.19 7.43 9.19
CA MET A 37 -31.02 7.74 10.00
C MET A 37 -29.84 8.20 9.14
N LEU A 38 -29.17 9.27 9.58
CA LEU A 38 -27.98 9.79 8.94
C LEU A 38 -26.72 9.20 9.58
N TRP A 39 -25.79 8.78 8.71
CA TRP A 39 -24.48 8.29 9.10
C TRP A 39 -23.40 9.04 8.33
N GLU A 40 -22.28 9.32 8.99
CA GLU A 40 -21.13 9.97 8.40
C GLU A 40 -19.92 9.03 8.42
N TRP A 41 -19.02 9.20 7.46
CA TRP A 41 -17.81 8.41 7.37
C TRP A 41 -16.64 9.12 8.06
N LEU A 42 -16.06 8.46 9.07
CA LEU A 42 -14.84 8.92 9.74
C LEU A 42 -13.56 8.62 8.94
N VAL A 43 -13.66 7.67 8.02
CA VAL A 43 -12.60 7.27 7.09
C VAL A 43 -13.07 7.51 5.67
N MET A 44 -12.15 7.64 4.72
CA MET A 44 -12.49 7.95 3.33
C MET A 44 -13.35 6.84 2.71
N PRO A 45 -14.63 7.13 2.37
CA PRO A 45 -15.49 6.13 1.78
C PRO A 45 -15.14 5.87 0.32
N GLN A 46 -15.54 4.70 -0.18
CA GLN A 46 -15.60 4.44 -1.61
C GLN A 46 -16.62 5.36 -2.29
N GLY A 47 -16.39 5.66 -3.57
CA GLY A 47 -17.27 6.50 -4.38
C GLY A 47 -16.89 7.98 -4.41
N LEU A 48 -15.99 8.47 -3.53
CA LEU A 48 -15.46 9.83 -3.66
C LEU A 48 -14.57 9.94 -4.90
N LYS A 49 -14.84 10.95 -5.74
CA LYS A 49 -14.12 11.20 -7.01
C LYS A 49 -12.59 11.25 -6.83
N ASN A 50 -12.11 11.81 -5.73
CA ASN A 50 -10.68 12.00 -5.46
C ASN A 50 -10.06 10.88 -4.60
N ALA A 51 -10.81 9.87 -4.16
CA ALA A 51 -10.29 8.83 -3.26
C ALA A 51 -9.04 8.13 -3.83
N PRO A 52 -9.02 7.69 -5.11
CA PRO A 52 -7.86 7.02 -5.67
C PRO A 52 -6.61 7.90 -5.72
N ALA A 53 -6.77 9.19 -6.06
CA ALA A 53 -5.67 10.14 -6.16
C ALA A 53 -5.07 10.44 -4.77
N THR A 54 -5.92 10.66 -3.77
CA THR A 54 -5.49 10.90 -2.39
C THR A 54 -4.78 9.68 -1.81
N PHE A 55 -5.32 8.48 -2.02
CA PHE A 55 -4.70 7.24 -1.56
C PHE A 55 -3.33 7.01 -2.20
N ASN A 56 -3.23 7.14 -3.53
CA ASN A 56 -1.96 7.04 -4.24
C ASN A 56 -0.91 8.02 -3.72
N ARG A 57 -1.31 9.28 -3.48
CA ARG A 57 -0.40 10.30 -2.94
C ARG A 57 0.10 9.94 -1.55
N LEU A 58 -0.77 9.41 -0.69
CA LEU A 58 -0.40 8.99 0.67
C LEU A 58 0.62 7.83 0.64
N VAL A 59 0.33 6.74 -0.07
CA VAL A 59 1.23 5.58 -0.14
C VAL A 59 2.57 5.97 -0.78
N SER A 60 2.55 6.74 -1.87
CA SER A 60 3.76 7.22 -2.54
C SER A 60 4.61 8.11 -1.63
N TYR A 61 3.97 8.95 -0.82
CA TYR A 61 4.66 9.80 0.16
C TYR A 61 5.31 8.96 1.27
N VAL A 62 4.57 8.00 1.84
CA VAL A 62 5.07 7.11 2.90
C VAL A 62 6.30 6.31 2.45
N LEU A 63 6.29 5.83 1.20
CA LEU A 63 7.35 5.01 0.61
C LEU A 63 8.37 5.80 -0.21
N ARG A 64 8.31 7.13 -0.24
CA ARG A 64 9.15 8.00 -1.08
C ARG A 64 10.64 7.67 -1.00
N LEU A 65 11.14 7.38 0.20
CA LEU A 65 12.56 7.05 0.44
C LEU A 65 12.94 5.64 -0.03
N LEU A 66 11.96 4.77 -0.23
CA LEU A 66 12.14 3.37 -0.65
C LEU A 66 11.78 3.17 -2.14
N ARG A 67 11.38 4.22 -2.85
CA ARG A 67 10.87 4.17 -4.24
C ARG A 67 11.78 3.46 -5.24
N ALA A 68 13.08 3.43 -4.97
CA ALA A 68 14.09 2.81 -5.84
C ALA A 68 13.96 1.29 -5.90
N PHE A 69 13.39 0.66 -4.86
CA PHE A 69 13.19 -0.79 -4.80
C PHE A 69 11.77 -1.20 -4.39
N ALA A 70 10.93 -0.25 -3.98
CA ALA A 70 9.55 -0.45 -3.55
C ALA A 70 8.59 0.62 -4.12
N PRO A 71 8.48 0.79 -5.45
CA PRO A 71 7.47 1.65 -6.04
C PRO A 71 6.05 1.20 -5.63
N SER A 72 5.17 2.18 -5.46
CA SER A 72 3.74 1.96 -5.20
C SER A 72 2.90 2.43 -6.39
N TYR A 73 1.85 1.69 -6.72
CA TYR A 73 0.87 2.06 -7.73
C TYR A 73 -0.51 1.54 -7.34
N PHE A 74 -1.50 2.44 -7.23
CA PHE A 74 -2.83 2.13 -6.68
C PHE A 74 -2.72 1.41 -5.33
N ASP A 75 -3.35 0.25 -5.22
CA ASP A 75 -3.40 -0.62 -4.05
C ASP A 75 -2.15 -1.50 -3.89
N GLY A 76 -1.19 -1.43 -4.81
CA GLY A 76 -0.01 -2.28 -4.82
C GLY A 76 1.28 -1.58 -4.38
N ILE A 77 2.06 -2.23 -3.53
CA ILE A 77 3.48 -1.94 -3.30
C ILE A 77 4.29 -3.07 -3.92
N PHE A 78 5.18 -2.72 -4.85
CA PHE A 78 5.95 -3.67 -5.64
C PHE A 78 7.41 -3.62 -5.21
N VAL A 79 7.83 -4.61 -4.43
CA VAL A 79 9.22 -4.72 -3.97
C VAL A 79 10.00 -5.56 -4.98
N HIS A 80 11.14 -5.05 -5.45
CA HIS A 80 12.06 -5.79 -6.31
C HIS A 80 13.48 -5.74 -5.75
N SER A 81 14.26 -6.80 -5.95
CA SER A 81 15.63 -6.88 -5.42
C SER A 81 16.50 -7.78 -6.26
N ARG A 82 17.77 -7.44 -6.34
CA ARG A 82 18.83 -8.22 -7.02
C ARG A 82 19.96 -8.48 -6.03
N ALA A 83 20.84 -9.42 -6.36
CA ALA A 83 22.06 -9.64 -5.60
C ALA A 83 22.91 -8.37 -5.63
N GLU A 84 23.53 -8.03 -4.50
CA GLU A 84 24.36 -6.82 -4.33
C GLU A 84 25.32 -7.05 -3.15
N ASP A 85 26.52 -6.47 -3.20
CA ASP A 85 27.52 -6.51 -2.11
C ASP A 85 27.84 -7.92 -1.58
N GLY A 86 27.91 -8.91 -2.47
CA GLY A 86 28.18 -10.32 -2.10
C GLY A 86 27.01 -11.03 -1.42
N LEU A 87 25.85 -10.39 -1.30
CA LEU A 87 24.62 -10.98 -0.75
C LEU A 87 23.78 -11.59 -1.86
N SER A 88 23.06 -12.67 -1.54
CA SER A 88 22.10 -13.24 -2.49
C SER A 88 20.93 -12.27 -2.71
N ALA A 89 20.24 -12.39 -3.86
CA ALA A 89 19.04 -11.61 -4.12
C ALA A 89 17.96 -11.80 -3.03
N VAL A 90 17.91 -12.98 -2.39
CA VAL A 90 16.98 -13.27 -1.28
C VAL A 90 17.33 -12.44 -0.05
N ASP A 91 18.62 -12.39 0.32
CA ASP A 91 19.08 -11.66 1.50
C ASP A 91 18.81 -10.15 1.36
N VAL A 92 19.09 -9.59 0.19
CA VAL A 92 18.77 -8.20 -0.14
C VAL A 92 17.26 -7.98 -0.10
N HIS A 93 16.46 -8.91 -0.65
CA HIS A 93 15.01 -8.78 -0.66
C HIS A 93 14.39 -8.80 0.74
N LEU A 94 14.88 -9.65 1.64
CA LEU A 94 14.41 -9.69 3.03
C LEU A 94 14.72 -8.37 3.77
N ARG A 95 15.87 -7.75 3.51
CA ARG A 95 16.22 -6.41 4.03
C ARG A 95 15.28 -5.33 3.48
N HIS A 96 14.94 -5.38 2.20
CA HIS A 96 13.98 -4.47 1.59
C HIS A 96 12.57 -4.63 2.16
N LEU A 97 12.08 -5.87 2.28
CA LEU A 97 10.79 -6.15 2.90
C LEU A 97 10.71 -5.64 4.33
N ARG A 98 11.78 -5.83 5.11
CA ARG A 98 11.86 -5.28 6.47
C ARG A 98 11.66 -3.77 6.50
N LYS A 99 12.38 -3.02 5.66
CA LYS A 99 12.26 -1.55 5.55
C LYS A 99 10.84 -1.13 5.13
N VAL A 100 10.25 -1.84 4.17
CA VAL A 100 8.86 -1.58 3.71
C VAL A 100 7.87 -1.82 4.83
N PHE A 101 7.95 -2.96 5.52
CA PHE A 101 7.04 -3.28 6.61
C PHE A 101 7.21 -2.36 7.83
N GLU A 102 8.42 -1.89 8.12
CA GLU A 102 8.66 -0.86 9.14
C GLU A 102 7.95 0.46 8.77
N LYS A 103 8.01 0.89 7.49
CA LYS A 103 7.26 2.05 7.02
C LYS A 103 5.76 1.86 7.07
N MET A 104 5.26 0.69 6.65
CA MET A 104 3.84 0.38 6.73
C MET A 104 3.35 0.41 8.18
N ARG A 105 4.05 -0.26 9.10
CA ARG A 105 3.70 -0.31 10.52
C ARG A 105 3.70 1.07 11.16
N LYS A 106 4.71 1.89 10.89
CA LYS A 106 4.79 3.27 11.41
C LYS A 106 3.61 4.14 10.95
N ASN A 107 3.10 3.92 9.75
CA ASN A 107 2.01 4.71 9.16
C ASN A 107 0.65 4.00 9.22
N LYS A 108 0.54 2.90 9.95
CA LYS A 108 -0.69 2.09 10.09
C LYS A 108 -1.28 1.70 8.72
N LEU A 109 -0.42 1.32 7.77
CA LEU A 109 -0.84 0.75 6.49
C LEU A 109 -0.92 -0.77 6.59
N TYR A 110 -2.05 -1.34 6.17
CA TYR A 110 -2.34 -2.77 6.29
C TYR A 110 -2.45 -3.43 4.92
N GLY A 111 -1.81 -4.59 4.78
CA GLY A 111 -1.85 -5.41 3.57
C GLY A 111 -2.84 -6.57 3.68
N ASN A 112 -3.44 -6.96 2.56
CA ASN A 112 -4.29 -8.13 2.46
C ASN A 112 -3.43 -9.35 2.16
N LEU A 113 -3.09 -10.12 3.20
CA LEU A 113 -2.19 -11.27 3.08
C LEU A 113 -2.63 -12.27 2.00
N LYS A 114 -3.94 -12.46 1.79
CA LYS A 114 -4.46 -13.40 0.78
C LYS A 114 -4.19 -12.94 -0.66
N LYS A 115 -4.02 -11.63 -0.87
CA LYS A 115 -3.74 -11.02 -2.18
C LYS A 115 -2.25 -10.73 -2.39
N CYS A 116 -1.44 -10.76 -1.33
CA CYS A 116 -0.01 -10.55 -1.43
C CYS A 116 0.70 -11.75 -2.10
N VAL A 117 1.73 -11.45 -2.87
CA VAL A 117 2.57 -12.44 -3.55
C VAL A 117 4.02 -12.20 -3.14
N PHE A 118 4.65 -13.19 -2.51
CA PHE A 118 6.00 -13.04 -1.95
C PHE A 118 7.05 -13.85 -2.73
N LEU A 119 8.28 -13.31 -2.78
CA LEU A 119 9.50 -14.02 -3.17
C LEU A 119 9.42 -14.74 -4.54
N ARG A 120 8.84 -14.09 -5.55
CA ARG A 120 8.75 -14.64 -6.91
C ARG A 120 9.92 -14.23 -7.78
N ARG A 121 10.39 -15.13 -8.62
CA ARG A 121 11.44 -14.86 -9.65
C ARG A 121 10.87 -14.34 -10.98
N LYS A 122 9.55 -14.44 -11.16
CA LYS A 122 8.82 -13.88 -12.30
C LYS A 122 7.63 -13.12 -11.76
N PHE A 123 7.50 -11.87 -12.16
CA PHE A 123 6.33 -11.06 -11.88
C PHE A 123 5.33 -11.26 -13.02
N ARG A 124 4.16 -11.85 -12.73
CA ARG A 124 3.03 -11.81 -13.67
C ARG A 124 2.20 -10.60 -13.29
N CYS A 125 2.15 -9.62 -14.19
CA CYS A 125 1.12 -8.59 -14.20
C CYS A 125 -0.22 -9.22 -14.59
#